data_AF-A0ABC9NG89-F1
#
_entry.id   AF-A0ABC9NG89-F1
#
_cell.length_a   1.000
_cell.length_b   1.000
_cell.length_c   1.000
_cell.angle_alpha   90.00
_cell.angle_beta   90.00
_cell.angle_gamma   90.00
#
_symmetry.space_group_name_H-M   'P 1'
#
loop_
_entity.id
_entity.type
_entity.pdbx_description
1 polymer ?
#
loop_
_entity_poly.entity_id
_entity_poly.type
_entity_poly.pdbx_seq_one_letter_code
_entity_poly.pdbx_strand_id
1 'polypeptide(L)'
;MPFWKKMFNKQQAVYYPRAIVQGKPVETETIAKDLAKISTVSNSDVQAVLGDIAGVMHTRMSQGKSVHIKGLGYFRYVLDTRGVKNLDDFNFDKQVQAVRVEFVPERTRLSSGAYTRALVDSDELEWIELSPETEDQDPAGDGGDVIDPTA
;
A
#
# COMPACT_ATOMS: atom_id res chain seq x y z
N MET A 1 17.78 1.83 -3.88
CA MET A 1 17.58 3.23 -4.31
C MET A 1 16.24 3.32 -5.03
N PRO A 2 15.23 3.98 -4.45
CA PRO A 2 13.99 4.31 -5.14
C PRO A 2 14.16 5.47 -6.14
N PHE A 3 13.18 5.64 -7.03
CA PHE A 3 13.22 6.62 -8.11
C PHE A 3 12.13 7.68 -7.96
N TRP A 4 12.43 8.91 -8.40
CA TRP A 4 11.45 9.99 -8.47
C TRP A 4 11.61 10.83 -9.72
N LYS A 5 10.56 11.56 -10.11
CA LYS A 5 10.61 12.56 -11.18
C LYS A 5 9.83 13.82 -10.81
N LYS A 6 10.11 14.92 -11.50
CA LYS A 6 9.30 16.15 -11.41
C LYS A 6 7.95 15.93 -12.09
N MET A 7 6.86 16.26 -11.41
CA MET A 7 5.50 16.22 -11.97
C MET A 7 4.81 17.57 -11.79
N PHE A 8 4.15 18.06 -12.84
CA PHE A 8 3.39 19.30 -12.80
C PHE A 8 1.95 19.04 -12.36
N ASN A 9 1.51 19.69 -11.28
CA ASN A 9 0.11 19.74 -10.89
C ASN A 9 -0.58 20.88 -11.64
N LYS A 10 -1.55 20.54 -12.49
CA LYS A 10 -2.28 21.50 -13.33
C LYS A 10 -3.21 22.42 -12.53
N GLN A 11 -3.82 21.92 -11.45
CA GLN A 11 -4.79 22.70 -10.66
C GLN A 11 -4.09 23.81 -9.87
N GLN A 12 -2.92 23.50 -9.31
CA GLN A 12 -2.16 24.43 -8.48
C GLN A 12 -1.05 25.17 -9.25
N ALA A 13 -0.81 24.79 -10.51
CA ALA A 13 0.23 25.35 -11.38
C ALA A 13 1.66 25.28 -10.78
N VAL A 14 1.99 24.16 -10.12
CA VAL A 14 3.27 23.96 -9.41
C VAL A 14 3.85 22.57 -9.67
N TYR A 15 5.16 22.42 -9.42
CA TYR A 15 5.88 21.15 -9.59
C TYR A 15 6.13 20.47 -8.24
N TYR A 16 5.98 19.14 -8.21
CA TYR A 16 6.27 18.30 -7.06
C TYR A 16 7.17 17.12 -7.45
N PRO A 17 8.02 16.61 -6.52
CA PRO A 17 8.64 15.30 -6.70
C PRO A 17 7.57 14.22 -6.58
N ARG A 18 7.55 13.28 -7.52
CA ARG A 18 6.69 12.09 -7.48
C ARG A 18 7.56 10.85 -7.53
N ALA A 19 7.38 9.95 -6.56
CA ALA A 19 7.97 8.62 -6.61
C ALA A 19 7.41 7.84 -7.81
N ILE A 20 8.27 7.11 -8.51
CA ILE A 20 7.89 6.26 -9.64
C ILE A 20 8.52 4.88 -9.52
N VAL A 21 7.81 3.88 -10.01
CA VAL A 21 8.29 2.49 -10.02
C VAL A 21 9.01 2.22 -11.33
N GLN A 22 10.15 1.54 -11.27
CA GLN A 22 10.91 1.08 -12.43
C GLN A 22 11.26 -0.39 -12.27
N GLY A 23 11.22 -1.12 -13.38
CA GLY A 23 11.50 -2.54 -13.43
C GLY A 23 10.28 -3.40 -13.14
N LYS A 24 10.49 -4.72 -13.20
CA LYS A 24 9.45 -5.70 -12.92
C LYS A 24 9.20 -5.79 -11.41
N PRO A 25 7.95 -6.04 -10.99
CA PRO A 25 7.63 -6.32 -9.61
C PRO A 25 8.42 -7.53 -9.07
N VAL A 26 8.70 -7.50 -7.78
CA VAL A 26 9.27 -8.66 -7.09
C VAL A 26 8.14 -9.62 -6.77
N GLU A 27 8.11 -10.74 -7.49
CA GLU A 27 7.08 -11.77 -7.33
C GLU A 27 7.34 -12.68 -6.12
N THR A 28 6.30 -13.43 -5.74
CA THR A 28 6.27 -14.30 -4.55
C THR A 28 7.40 -15.33 -4.55
N GLU A 29 7.81 -15.85 -5.70
CA GLU A 29 8.89 -16.83 -5.82
C GLU A 29 10.25 -16.23 -5.42
N THR A 30 10.46 -14.94 -5.67
CA THR A 30 11.69 -14.25 -5.29
C THR A 30 11.70 -14.01 -3.78
N ILE A 31 10.58 -13.52 -3.23
CA ILE A 31 10.42 -13.35 -1.78
C ILE A 31 10.60 -14.69 -1.04
N ALA A 32 10.01 -15.77 -1.55
CA ALA A 32 10.12 -17.09 -0.95
C ALA A 32 11.56 -17.63 -0.96
N LYS A 33 12.31 -17.42 -2.05
CA LYS A 33 13.74 -17.75 -2.12
C LYS A 33 14.54 -17.01 -1.07
N ASP A 34 14.28 -15.72 -0.86
CA ASP A 34 15.04 -14.92 0.10
C ASP A 34 14.70 -15.29 1.55
N LEU A 35 13.43 -15.57 1.86
CA LEU A 35 13.01 -16.09 3.15
C LEU A 35 13.60 -17.48 3.45
N ALA A 36 13.67 -18.36 2.45
CA ALA A 36 14.26 -19.69 2.61
C ALA A 36 15.77 -19.63 2.92
N LYS A 37 16.49 -18.61 2.42
CA LYS A 37 17.93 -18.43 2.73
C LYS A 37 18.19 -18.05 4.19
N ILE A 38 17.25 -17.35 4.82
CA ILE A 38 17.39 -16.82 6.18
C ILE A 38 16.60 -17.63 7.23
N SER A 39 15.96 -18.72 6.82
CA SER A 39 15.16 -19.59 7.68
C SER A 39 15.55 -21.05 7.51
N THR A 40 14.98 -21.94 8.33
CA THR A 40 15.12 -23.39 8.20
C THR A 40 14.05 -24.01 7.28
N VAL A 41 13.20 -23.18 6.66
CA VAL A 41 12.05 -23.61 5.87
C VAL A 41 12.44 -23.70 4.39
N SER A 42 11.98 -24.73 3.69
CA SER A 42 12.28 -24.87 2.26
C SER A 42 11.57 -23.79 1.43
N ASN A 43 12.13 -23.43 0.28
CA ASN A 43 11.48 -22.49 -0.64
C ASN A 43 10.05 -22.95 -1.03
N SER A 44 9.89 -24.25 -1.29
CA SER A 44 8.58 -24.84 -1.62
C SER A 44 7.56 -24.65 -0.50
N ASP A 45 7.97 -24.85 0.76
CA ASP A 45 7.10 -24.65 1.91
C ASP A 45 6.76 -23.16 2.11
N VAL A 46 7.73 -22.24 1.90
CA VAL A 46 7.45 -20.80 1.99
C VAL A 46 6.46 -20.36 0.92
N GLN A 47 6.59 -20.84 -0.32
CA GLN A 47 5.62 -20.54 -1.39
C GLN A 47 4.22 -21.04 -1.05
N ALA A 48 4.10 -22.25 -0.48
CA ALA A 48 2.80 -22.77 -0.03
C ALA A 48 2.17 -21.87 1.03
N VAL A 49 2.94 -21.48 2.06
CA VAL A 49 2.44 -20.60 3.13
C VAL A 49 2.03 -19.22 2.61
N LEU A 50 2.84 -18.60 1.75
CA LEU A 50 2.51 -17.31 1.15
C LEU A 50 1.32 -17.39 0.19
N GLY A 51 1.16 -18.50 -0.54
CA GLY A 51 0.01 -18.73 -1.41
C GLY A 51 -1.31 -18.89 -0.65
N ASP A 52 -1.27 -19.52 0.53
CA ASP A 52 -2.46 -19.77 1.34
C ASP A 52 -2.88 -18.57 2.20
N ILE A 53 -2.01 -17.56 2.36
CA ILE A 53 -2.24 -16.44 3.28
C ILE A 53 -3.54 -15.67 2.95
N ALA A 54 -3.86 -15.50 1.67
CA ALA A 54 -5.06 -14.81 1.23
C ALA A 54 -6.34 -15.52 1.69
N GLY A 55 -6.38 -16.86 1.62
CA GLY A 55 -7.51 -17.67 2.09
C GLY A 55 -7.68 -17.62 3.61
N VAL A 56 -6.56 -17.62 4.35
CA VAL A 56 -6.57 -17.44 5.80
C VAL A 56 -7.09 -16.06 6.17
N MET A 57 -6.60 -15.01 5.50
CA MET A 57 -7.06 -13.63 5.69
C MET A 57 -8.55 -13.49 5.39
N HIS A 58 -9.02 -14.00 4.26
CA HIS A 58 -10.44 -14.02 3.89
C HIS A 58 -11.30 -14.59 5.01
N THR A 59 -10.90 -15.73 5.59
CA THR A 59 -11.64 -16.38 6.67
C THR A 59 -11.70 -15.55 7.95
N ARG A 60 -10.62 -14.84 8.29
CA ARG A 60 -10.60 -13.98 9.50
C ARG A 60 -11.35 -12.68 9.27
N MET A 61 -11.19 -12.07 8.11
CA MET A 61 -11.83 -10.80 7.77
C MET A 61 -13.34 -10.94 7.59
N SER A 62 -13.82 -12.04 7.01
CA SER A 62 -15.27 -12.31 6.91
C SER A 62 -15.98 -12.42 8.27
N GLN A 63 -15.22 -12.64 9.36
CA GLN A 63 -15.71 -12.60 10.74
C GLN A 63 -15.70 -11.18 11.34
N GLY A 64 -15.47 -10.14 10.51
CA GLY A 64 -15.38 -8.74 10.93
C GLY A 64 -14.06 -8.37 11.63
N LYS A 65 -13.03 -9.22 11.58
CA LYS A 65 -11.74 -8.97 12.24
C LYS A 65 -10.78 -8.24 11.30
N SER A 66 -9.99 -7.31 11.84
CA SER A 66 -8.76 -6.89 11.18
C SER A 66 -7.71 -7.99 11.27
N VAL A 67 -6.83 -8.08 10.27
CA VAL A 67 -5.67 -8.97 10.30
C VAL A 67 -4.43 -8.12 10.49
N HIS A 68 -3.64 -8.42 11.53
CA HIS A 68 -2.35 -7.81 11.77
C HIS A 68 -1.25 -8.84 11.51
N ILE A 69 -0.37 -8.53 10.57
CA ILE A 69 0.88 -9.26 10.36
C ILE A 69 1.98 -8.39 10.96
N LYS A 70 2.50 -8.81 12.11
CA LYS A 70 3.52 -8.06 12.85
C LYS A 70 4.73 -7.77 11.96
N GLY A 71 5.12 -6.50 11.90
CA GLY A 71 6.25 -6.06 11.09
C GLY A 71 5.90 -5.76 9.62
N LEU A 72 4.67 -6.06 9.20
CA LEU A 72 4.14 -5.66 7.90
C LEU A 72 3.03 -4.61 8.06
N GLY A 73 1.98 -4.91 8.82
CA GLY A 73 0.90 -3.96 9.07
C GLY A 73 -0.47 -4.60 9.21
N TYR A 74 -1.49 -3.75 9.12
CA TYR A 74 -2.89 -4.09 9.33
C TYR A 74 -3.65 -4.13 8.02
N PHE A 75 -4.54 -5.10 7.89
CA PHE A 75 -5.56 -5.18 6.85
C PHE A 75 -6.93 -5.03 7.51
N ARG A 76 -7.71 -4.05 7.05
CA ARG A 76 -9.07 -3.78 7.58
C ARG A 76 -10.03 -3.42 6.46
N TYR A 77 -11.32 -3.63 6.68
CA TYR A 77 -12.32 -3.12 5.77
C TYR A 77 -12.51 -1.62 5.93
N VAL A 78 -12.67 -0.94 4.80
CA VAL A 78 -13.13 0.45 4.70
C VAL A 78 -14.31 0.51 3.75
N LEU A 79 -15.21 1.46 3.98
CA LEU A 79 -16.40 1.66 3.16
C LEU A 79 -16.22 2.90 2.31
N ASP A 80 -16.42 2.74 1.01
CA ASP A 80 -16.68 3.86 0.12
C ASP A 80 -18.16 4.22 0.25
N THR A 81 -18.47 5.46 0.59
CA THR A 81 -19.83 5.86 0.95
C THR A 81 -20.22 7.21 0.39
N ARG A 82 -21.52 7.40 0.17
CA ARG A 82 -22.12 8.71 -0.06
C ARG A 82 -22.86 9.20 1.18
N GLY A 83 -22.80 10.50 1.44
CA GLY A 83 -23.53 11.13 2.54
C GLY A 83 -25.00 11.44 2.23
N VAL A 84 -25.81 11.60 3.27
CA VAL A 84 -27.18 12.16 3.22
C VAL A 84 -27.28 13.37 4.14
N LYS A 85 -28.23 14.28 3.85
CA LYS A 85 -28.38 15.53 4.60
C LYS A 85 -29.09 15.36 5.94
N ASN A 86 -30.12 14.51 6.00
CA ASN A 86 -30.88 14.26 7.22
C ASN A 86 -30.65 12.82 7.69
N LEU A 87 -30.67 12.63 9.00
CA LEU A 87 -30.51 11.30 9.59
C LEU A 87 -31.66 10.35 9.23
N ASP A 88 -32.88 10.87 9.06
CA ASP A 88 -34.04 10.06 8.67
C ASP A 88 -33.91 9.46 7.27
N ASP A 89 -33.05 10.03 6.41
CA ASP A 89 -32.72 9.51 5.08
C ASP A 89 -31.59 8.45 5.13
N PHE A 90 -31.05 8.17 6.32
CA PHE A 90 -29.94 7.23 6.48
C PHE A 90 -30.38 5.78 6.20
N ASN A 91 -29.64 5.12 5.31
CA ASN A 91 -29.82 3.72 5.00
C ASN A 91 -28.47 3.13 4.59
N PHE A 92 -28.02 2.08 5.26
CA PHE A 92 -26.69 1.54 5.02
C PHE A 92 -26.49 1.07 3.57
N ASP A 93 -27.40 0.26 3.04
CA ASP A 93 -27.30 -0.34 1.71
C ASP A 93 -27.36 0.70 0.58
N LYS A 94 -28.07 1.81 0.81
CA LYS A 94 -28.12 2.93 -0.14
C LYS A 94 -26.88 3.81 -0.08
N GLN A 95 -26.16 3.85 1.04
CA GLN A 95 -25.04 4.77 1.25
C GLN A 95 -23.71 4.10 0.93
N VAL A 96 -23.58 2.80 1.15
CA VAL A 96 -22.38 2.02 0.79
C VAL A 96 -22.32 1.83 -0.72
N GLN A 97 -21.20 2.26 -1.30
CA GLN A 97 -20.91 2.12 -2.73
C GLN A 97 -19.94 0.96 -2.98
N ALA A 98 -18.97 0.77 -2.10
CA ALA A 98 -18.03 -0.34 -2.17
C ALA A 98 -17.49 -0.70 -0.77
N VAL A 99 -17.14 -1.97 -0.61
CA VAL A 99 -16.31 -2.46 0.50
C VAL A 99 -14.91 -2.69 -0.04
N ARG A 100 -13.90 -2.08 0.57
CA ARG A 100 -12.50 -2.23 0.19
C ARG A 100 -11.69 -2.75 1.35
N VAL A 101 -10.53 -3.36 1.07
CA VAL A 101 -9.51 -3.62 2.08
C VAL A 101 -8.49 -2.49 2.04
N GLU A 102 -8.27 -1.86 3.17
CA GLU A 102 -7.18 -0.91 3.36
C GLU A 102 -6.01 -1.63 4.04
N PHE A 103 -4.83 -1.53 3.44
CA PHE A 103 -3.58 -1.90 4.08
C PHE A 103 -2.96 -0.67 4.76
N VAL A 104 -2.68 -0.80 6.05
CA VAL A 104 -2.05 0.22 6.86
C VAL A 104 -0.68 -0.32 7.32
N PRO A 105 0.44 0.16 6.74
CA PRO A 105 1.76 -0.36 7.07
C PRO A 105 2.09 -0.20 8.56
N GLU A 106 2.93 -1.08 9.10
CA GLU A 106 3.40 -1.01 10.49
C GLU A 106 4.01 0.37 10.78
N ARG A 107 3.72 0.91 11.97
CA ARG A 107 4.25 2.20 12.39
C ARG A 107 5.55 2.00 13.16
N THR A 108 6.66 2.44 12.60
CA THR A 108 8.00 2.31 13.18
C THR A 108 8.49 3.66 13.69
N ARG A 109 9.22 3.67 14.81
CA ARG A 109 9.88 4.87 15.34
C ARG A 109 11.30 4.95 14.78
N LEU A 110 11.62 6.06 14.14
CA LEU A 110 12.94 6.35 13.58
C LEU A 110 13.94 6.72 14.69
N SER A 111 15.23 6.65 14.35
CA SER A 111 16.33 7.10 15.22
C SER A 111 16.20 8.59 15.58
N SER A 112 15.68 9.40 14.64
CA SER A 112 15.31 10.82 14.82
C SER A 112 14.18 11.04 15.82
N GLY A 113 13.51 9.99 16.30
CA GLY A 113 12.37 10.05 17.21
C GLY A 113 11.02 10.25 16.52
N ALA A 114 11.01 10.55 15.21
CA ALA A 114 9.81 10.61 14.37
C ALA A 114 9.21 9.21 14.16
N TYR A 115 7.98 9.15 13.63
CA TYR A 115 7.34 7.90 13.25
C TYR A 115 7.15 7.83 11.74
N THR A 116 7.39 6.67 11.17
CA THR A 116 7.21 6.39 9.74
C THR A 116 6.31 5.16 9.52
N ARG A 117 5.81 5.04 8.29
CA ARG A 117 5.11 3.86 7.76
C ARG A 117 5.77 3.34 6.47
N ALA A 118 7.02 3.74 6.22
CA ALA A 118 7.73 3.40 4.98
C ALA A 118 8.20 1.93 4.92
N LEU A 119 8.07 1.15 6.00
CA LEU A 119 8.63 -0.21 6.20
C LEU A 119 10.16 -0.32 6.13
N VAL A 120 10.82 0.71 5.62
CA VAL A 120 12.26 0.94 5.65
C VAL A 120 12.54 2.18 6.51
N ASP A 121 13.76 2.28 7.04
CA ASP A 121 14.19 3.54 7.62
C ASP A 121 14.32 4.58 6.49
N SER A 122 13.51 5.64 6.56
CA SER A 122 13.47 6.64 5.50
C SER A 122 14.78 7.42 5.39
N ASP A 123 15.55 7.48 6.47
CA ASP A 123 16.84 8.19 6.50
C ASP A 123 17.92 7.39 5.74
N GLU A 124 17.68 6.11 5.43
CA GLU A 124 18.57 5.25 4.63
C GLU A 124 18.23 5.25 3.13
N LEU A 125 17.16 5.93 2.71
CA LEU A 125 16.74 5.93 1.31
C LEU A 125 17.51 6.96 0.47
N GLU A 126 18.37 6.47 -0.42
CA GLU A 126 18.97 7.27 -1.48
C GLU A 126 18.09 7.28 -2.73
N TRP A 127 17.55 8.45 -3.06
CA TRP A 127 16.63 8.66 -4.19
C TRP A 127 17.37 9.06 -5.47
N ILE A 128 16.98 8.46 -6.59
CA ILE A 128 17.50 8.79 -7.91
C ILE A 128 16.46 9.60 -8.69
N GLU A 129 16.84 10.78 -9.18
CA GLU A 129 16.01 11.57 -10.09
C GLU A 129 16.05 10.97 -11.50
N LEU A 130 14.87 10.79 -12.09
CA LEU A 130 14.68 10.38 -13.49
C LEU A 130 14.05 11.51 -14.31
N SER A 131 14.12 11.40 -15.64
CA SER A 131 13.56 12.42 -16.52
C SER A 131 12.02 12.49 -16.37
N PRO A 132 11.42 13.69 -16.48
CA PRO A 132 9.96 13.86 -16.39
C PRO A 132 9.15 12.96 -17.33
N GLU A 133 9.73 12.64 -18.49
CA GLU A 133 9.16 11.81 -19.55
C GLU A 133 9.21 10.31 -19.23
N THR A 134 9.93 9.90 -18.19
CA THR A 134 10.04 8.48 -17.80
C THR A 134 8.67 7.92 -17.42
N GLU A 135 8.25 6.84 -18.08
CA GLU A 135 7.00 6.15 -17.77
C GLU A 135 7.07 5.44 -16.42
N ASP A 136 5.98 5.51 -15.67
CA ASP A 136 5.81 4.76 -14.43
C ASP A 136 5.48 3.30 -14.77
N GLN A 137 6.24 2.36 -14.24
CA GLN A 137 6.11 0.93 -14.56
C GLN A 137 5.34 0.17 -13.48
N ASP A 138 4.61 0.88 -12.61
CA ASP A 138 3.80 0.26 -11.56
C ASP A 138 2.68 -0.61 -12.18
N PRO A 139 2.70 -1.94 -11.97
CA PRO A 139 1.66 -2.85 -12.48
C PRO A 139 0.30 -2.63 -11.82
N ALA A 140 0.25 -2.04 -10.62
CA ALA A 140 -0.99 -1.82 -9.87
C ALA A 140 -1.81 -0.66 -10.45
N GLY A 141 -1.23 0.08 -11.41
CA GLY A 141 -1.92 0.97 -12.34
C GLY A 141 -3.11 1.73 -11.75
N ASP A 142 -2.86 2.87 -11.11
CA ASP A 142 -3.89 3.91 -10.96
C ASP A 142 -3.28 5.31 -11.09
N GLY A 143 -3.41 5.91 -12.27
CA GLY A 143 -4.50 6.86 -12.54
C GLY A 143 -4.83 7.99 -11.54
N GLY A 144 -4.03 8.23 -10.50
CA GLY A 144 -4.28 9.30 -9.54
C GLY A 144 -3.87 10.69 -10.05
N ASP A 145 -4.66 11.29 -10.94
CA ASP A 145 -4.85 12.75 -10.86
C ASP A 145 -5.57 13.03 -9.53
N VAL A 146 -4.89 13.78 -8.64
CA VAL A 146 -5.45 14.49 -7.48
C VAL A 146 -5.78 13.65 -6.23
N ILE A 147 -4.91 13.73 -5.21
CA ILE A 147 -5.37 13.90 -3.83
C ILE A 147 -5.31 15.40 -3.56
N ASP A 148 -6.47 16.03 -3.50
CA ASP A 148 -6.63 17.38 -2.98
C ASP A 148 -6.21 17.36 -1.48
N PRO A 149 -5.23 18.17 -1.05
CA PRO A 149 -4.87 18.27 0.36
C PRO A 149 -5.95 18.97 1.21
N THR A 150 -7.10 19.30 0.64
CA THR A 150 -8.26 19.88 1.31
C THR A 150 -9.54 19.08 1.02
N ALA A 151 -9.74 17.99 1.75
CA ALA A 151 -11.05 17.39 2.01
C ALA A 151 -11.19 17.08 3.51
#